data_AF-A0A6J6T2Z3-F1
#
_entry.id   AF-A0A6J6T2Z3-F1
#
_cell.length_a   1.000
_cell.length_b   1.000
_cell.length_c   1.000
_cell.angle_alpha   90.00
_cell.angle_beta   90.00
_cell.angle_gamma   90.00
#
_symmetry.space_group_name_H-M   'P 1'
#
loop_
_entity.id
_entity.type
_entity.pdbx_description
1 polymer ?
#
loop_
_entity_poly.entity_id
_entity_poly.type
_entity_poly.pdbx_seq_one_letter_code
_entity_poly.pdbx_strand_id
1 'polypeptide(L)' 'MDENISRAAGASHGTDVTPEDFRNLVEPLGRRLEQRTTLYGRVPNTDDSTVLV' A
#
# COMPACT_ATOMS: atom_id res chain seq x y z
N MET A 1 -11.55 -4.23 -10.53
CA MET A 1 -10.23 -3.64 -10.83
C MET A 1 -9.34 -4.82 -11.18
N ASP A 2 -8.96 -4.97 -12.45
CA ASP A 2 -8.13 -6.10 -12.89
C ASP A 2 -6.66 -5.82 -12.58
N GLU A 3 -6.19 -6.37 -11.46
CA GLU A 3 -4.82 -6.20 -10.96
C GLU A 3 -3.81 -6.96 -11.83
N ASN A 4 -3.08 -6.23 -12.68
CA ASN A 4 -2.07 -6.79 -13.58
C ASN A 4 -0.64 -6.80 -13.00
N ILE A 5 -0.36 -6.08 -11.91
CA ILE A 5 1.02 -5.94 -11.37
C ILE A 5 1.42 -7.16 -10.54
N SER A 6 0.53 -7.69 -9.68
CA SER A 6 0.82 -8.83 -8.79
C SER A 6 1.10 -10.14 -9.55
N ARG A 7 0.44 -10.35 -10.71
CA ARG A 7 0.62 -11.53 -11.57
C ARG A 7 1.98 -11.52 -12.29
N ALA A 8 2.43 -10.36 -12.76
CA ALA A 8 3.71 -10.21 -13.47
C ALA A 8 4.92 -10.39 -12.54
N ALA A 9 4.77 -10.10 -11.25
CA ALA A 9 5.82 -10.25 -10.24
C ALA A 9 6.00 -11.68 -9.69
N GLY A 10 5.31 -12.68 -10.26
CA GLY A 10 5.45 -14.07 -9.84
C GLY A 10 4.78 -14.40 -8.49
N ALA A 11 3.83 -13.59 -8.03
CA ALA A 11 3.05 -13.88 -6.84
C ALA A 11 2.04 -15.03 -7.14
N SER A 12 2.53 -16.27 -7.25
CA SER A 12 1.67 -17.45 -7.36
C SER A 12 0.84 -17.70 -6.08
N HIS A 13 1.23 -17.09 -4.96
CA HIS A 13 0.66 -17.25 -3.61
C HIS A 13 0.27 -15.91 -2.95
N GLY A 14 0.16 -14.82 -3.72
CA GLY A 14 -0.09 -13.46 -3.20
C GLY A 14 -1.18 -12.69 -3.96
N THR A 15 -2.02 -13.39 -4.70
CA THR A 15 -3.32 -12.87 -5.14
C THR A 15 -4.23 -12.83 -3.90
N ASP A 16 -4.86 -11.69 -3.64
CA ASP A 16 -5.78 -11.42 -2.52
C ASP A 16 -5.16 -10.96 -1.19
N VAL A 17 -3.91 -10.49 -1.17
CA VAL A 17 -3.37 -9.81 0.03
C VAL A 17 -3.94 -8.39 0.10
N THR A 18 -4.71 -8.13 1.14
CA THR A 18 -5.31 -6.83 1.44
C THR A 18 -4.40 -5.98 2.33
N PRO A 19 -4.62 -4.65 2.40
CA PRO A 19 -3.98 -3.79 3.40
C PRO A 19 -4.20 -4.24 4.84
N GLU A 20 -5.32 -4.92 5.12
CA GLU A 20 -5.65 -5.46 6.43
C GLU A 20 -4.76 -6.66 6.79
N ASP A 21 -4.45 -7.53 5.82
CA ASP A 21 -3.53 -8.65 6.02
C ASP A 21 -2.13 -8.16 6.40
N PHE A 22 -1.67 -7.08 5.75
CA PHE A 22 -0.41 -6.45 6.12
C PHE A 22 -0.45 -5.85 7.53
N ARG A 23 -1.59 -5.30 7.96
CA ARG A 23 -1.76 -4.75 9.31
C ARG A 23 -1.66 -5.87 10.36
N ASN A 24 -2.39 -6.96 10.14
CA ASN A 24 -2.39 -8.13 11.01
C ASN A 24 -1.00 -8.76 11.16
N LEU A 25 -0.17 -8.69 10.12
CA LEU A 25 1.21 -9.14 10.16
C LEU A 25 2.12 -8.25 11.03
N VAL A 26 1.94 -6.92 10.99
CA VAL A 26 2.89 -5.97 11.61
C VAL A 26 2.50 -5.55 13.02
N GLU A 27 1.22 -5.59 13.37
CA GLU A 27 0.73 -5.22 14.71
C GLU A 27 1.37 -6.05 15.84
N PRO A 28 1.49 -7.39 15.75
CA PRO A 28 2.15 -8.19 16.78
C PRO A 28 3.64 -7.87 16.95
N LEU A 29 4.26 -7.29 15.92
CA LEU A 29 5.66 -6.89 15.93
C LEU A 29 5.85 -5.47 16.51
N GLY A 30 4.77 -4.80 16.93
CA GLY A 30 4.79 -3.42 17.41
C GLY A 30 5.20 -2.41 16.32
N ARG A 31 5.01 -2.76 15.03
CA ARG A 31 5.41 -1.91 13.90
C ARG A 31 4.18 -1.26 13.26
N ARG A 32 4.32 -0.01 12.86
CA ARG A 32 3.26 0.75 12.17
C ARG A 32 3.34 0.51 10.66
N LEU A 33 2.25 0.03 10.06
CA LEU A 33 2.09 -0.06 8.62
C LEU A 33 1.95 1.36 8.03
N GLU A 34 2.71 1.69 7.00
CA GLU A 34 2.67 3.01 6.35
C GLU A 34 2.68 2.87 4.83
N GLN A 35 1.72 3.53 4.15
CA GLN A 35 1.73 3.68 2.70
C GLN A 35 2.72 4.80 2.31
N ARG A 36 3.54 4.55 1.28
CA ARG A 36 4.59 5.48 0.86
C ARG A 36 4.62 5.64 -0.66
N THR A 37 5.16 6.77 -1.09
CA THR A 37 5.54 7.02 -2.49
C THR A 37 6.79 6.21 -2.87
N THR A 38 7.11 6.13 -4.17
CA THR A 38 8.36 5.49 -4.65
C THR A 38 9.63 6.18 -4.18
N LEU A 39 9.53 7.45 -3.76
CA LEU A 39 10.61 8.21 -3.12
C LEU A 39 10.64 8.04 -1.60
N TYR A 40 9.90 7.06 -1.06
CA TYR A 40 9.74 6.79 0.37
C TYR A 40 9.12 7.93 1.19
N GLY A 41 8.61 8.99 0.53
CA GLY A 41 7.83 10.05 1.16
C GLY A 41 6.41 9.59 1.51
N ARG A 42 5.73 10.38 2.36
CA ARG A 42 4.32 10.17 2.68
C ARG A 42 3.46 10.36 1.43
N VAL A 43 2.39 9.59 1.31
CA VAL A 43 1.39 9.81 0.26
C VAL A 43 0.66 11.11 0.59
N PRO A 44 0.59 12.07 -0.35
CA PRO A 44 -0.20 13.28 -0.15
C PRO A 44 -1.66 12.89 0.03
N ASN A 45 -2.34 13.47 1.02
CA ASN A 45 -3.76 13.24 1.18
C ASN A 45 -4.47 13.83 -0.04
N THR A 46 -5.41 13.10 -0.63
CA THR A 46 -6.20 13.58 -1.77
C THR A 46 -6.91 14.91 -1.47
N ASP A 47 -7.13 15.22 -0.20
CA ASP A 47 -7.72 16.48 0.28
C ASP A 47 -6.78 17.72 0.17
N ASP A 48 -5.47 17.53 -0.01
CA ASP A 48 -4.51 18.62 -0.22
C ASP A 48 -4.53 19.19 -1.66
N SER A 49 -5.43 18.71 -2.52
CA SER A 49 -5.59 19.19 -3.90
C SER A 49 -6.25 20.57 -4.04
N THR A 50 -6.54 21.27 -2.93
CA THR A 50 -7.12 22.63 -2.90
C THR A 50 -6.05 23.74 -2.85
N VAL A 51 -4.82 23.54 -3.30
CA VAL A 51 -3.88 24.68 -3.47
C VAL A 51 -3.00 24.50 -4.70
N LEU A 52 -3.62 24.52 -5.87
CA LEU A 52 -2.94 24.84 -7.12
C LEU A 52 -3.97 25.40 -8.12
N VAL A 53 -4.38 26.66 -7.86
CA VAL A 53 -5.00 27.57 -8.83
C VAL A 53 -4.12 28.80 -8.92
#